data_AF-A0ABD0KNY3-F1
#
_entry.id   AF-A0ABD0KNY3-F1
#
_cell.length_a   1.000
_cell.length_b   1.000
_cell.length_c   1.000
_cell.angle_alpha   90.00
_cell.angle_beta   90.00
_cell.angle_gamma   90.00
#
_symmetry.space_group_name_H-M   'P 1'
#
loop_
_entity.id
_entity.type
_entity.pdbx_description
1 polymer ?
#
loop_
_entity_poly.entity_id
_entity_poly.type
_entity_poly.pdbx_seq_one_letter_code
_entity_poly.pdbx_strand_id
1 'polypeptide(L)'
;YNTRLYAFANGDILFTESLMDTLKVVLASRHLPLDVKPLLVMGQRTNVRWVRPEETSFSNLTRISKERGKLTWVNAIDYFVVDRKFPWIDIPDLVIGRVWYDNWLVSYCIQRRFIVIDATKTLLAVHQTGKAGISEGSHRPTKWYNLNLLKRLRLVNQTGRRDVRCAPWVTSYTRTRQIYIRYVRIPKNCVQ
;
A
#
# COMPACT_ATOMS: atom_id res chain seq x y z
N TYR A 1 -16.57 -4.77 -15.08
CA TYR A 1 -16.03 -5.98 -14.41
C TYR A 1 -16.72 -6.17 -13.06
N ASN A 2 -17.17 -7.38 -12.72
CA ASN A 2 -17.80 -7.69 -11.42
C ASN A 2 -16.84 -8.51 -10.55
N THR A 3 -15.91 -7.84 -9.88
CA THR A 3 -14.89 -8.46 -9.00
C THR A 3 -15.08 -8.04 -7.54
N ARG A 4 -14.61 -8.84 -6.59
CA ARG A 4 -14.62 -8.52 -5.15
C ARG A 4 -13.56 -7.47 -4.79
N LEU A 5 -12.42 -7.50 -5.49
CA LEU A 5 -11.26 -6.65 -5.24
C LEU A 5 -10.87 -5.86 -6.49
N TYR A 6 -10.47 -4.61 -6.28
CA TYR A 6 -9.89 -3.70 -7.28
C TYR A 6 -8.53 -3.25 -6.78
N ALA A 7 -7.52 -3.26 -7.67
CA ALA A 7 -6.16 -2.91 -7.31
C ALA A 7 -5.64 -1.76 -8.16
N PHE A 8 -4.79 -0.95 -7.55
CA PHE A 8 -3.93 0.01 -8.22
C PHE A 8 -2.48 -0.33 -7.90
N ALA A 9 -1.59 -0.17 -8.88
CA ALA A 9 -0.15 -0.21 -8.68
C ALA A 9 0.52 0.73 -9.68
N ASN A 10 1.65 1.32 -9.29
CA ASN A 10 2.52 1.99 -10.24
C ASN A 10 3.06 1.00 -11.26
N GLY A 11 3.33 1.47 -12.48
CA GLY A 11 3.76 0.62 -13.61
C GLY A 11 5.15 -0.01 -13.46
N ASP A 12 5.93 0.42 -12.48
CA ASP A 12 7.27 -0.08 -12.15
C ASP A 12 7.28 -1.06 -10.97
N ILE A 13 6.10 -1.47 -10.47
CA ILE A 13 5.94 -2.50 -9.46
C ILE A 13 5.73 -3.88 -10.11
N LEU A 14 6.55 -4.85 -9.70
CA LEU A 14 6.40 -6.26 -10.03
C LEU A 14 5.95 -7.03 -8.79
N PHE A 15 4.98 -7.92 -8.96
CA PHE A 15 4.49 -8.80 -7.89
C PHE A 15 4.93 -10.24 -8.11
N THR A 16 4.82 -11.06 -7.06
CA THR A 16 4.95 -12.52 -7.13
C THR A 16 3.61 -13.19 -6.76
N GLU A 17 3.59 -14.52 -6.69
CA GLU A 17 2.44 -15.31 -6.20
C GLU A 17 1.94 -14.84 -4.82
N SER A 18 2.83 -14.21 -4.04
CA SER A 18 2.55 -13.63 -2.73
C SER A 18 1.39 -12.63 -2.71
N LEU A 19 1.12 -11.94 -3.84
CA LEU A 19 -0.06 -11.09 -4.01
C LEU A 19 -1.35 -11.89 -3.87
N MET A 20 -1.48 -12.96 -4.64
CA MET A 20 -2.68 -13.78 -4.65
C MET A 20 -2.84 -14.56 -3.35
N ASP A 21 -1.74 -15.12 -2.82
CA ASP A 21 -1.77 -15.89 -1.57
C ASP A 21 -2.19 -15.01 -0.38
N THR A 22 -1.66 -13.79 -0.31
CA THR A 22 -2.05 -12.82 0.72
C THR A 22 -3.52 -12.43 0.59
N LEU A 23 -3.98 -12.07 -0.60
CA LEU A 23 -5.36 -11.61 -0.82
C LEU A 23 -6.38 -12.74 -0.56
N LYS A 24 -6.08 -13.99 -0.89
CA LYS A 24 -6.94 -15.14 -0.57
C LYS A 24 -7.15 -15.26 0.95
N VAL A 25 -6.10 -15.14 1.75
CA VAL A 25 -6.22 -15.18 3.21
C VAL A 25 -6.98 -13.98 3.76
N VAL A 26 -6.78 -12.78 3.19
CA VAL A 26 -7.59 -11.59 3.53
C VAL A 26 -9.07 -11.87 3.31
N LEU A 27 -9.44 -12.38 2.12
CA LEU A 27 -10.84 -12.63 1.76
C LEU A 27 -11.51 -13.76 2.54
N ALA A 28 -10.73 -14.72 3.03
CA ALA A 28 -11.20 -15.87 3.81
C ALA A 28 -11.19 -15.63 5.34
N SER A 29 -10.64 -14.50 5.80
CA SER A 29 -10.49 -14.22 7.22
C SER A 29 -11.83 -13.97 7.90
N ARG A 30 -12.15 -14.77 8.93
CA ARG A 30 -13.31 -14.58 9.81
C ARG A 30 -13.12 -13.46 10.83
N HIS A 31 -11.89 -12.97 11.02
CA HIS A 31 -11.59 -11.87 11.94
C HIS A 31 -11.88 -10.49 11.36
N LEU A 32 -12.09 -10.41 10.04
CA LEU A 32 -12.32 -9.16 9.34
C LEU A 32 -13.82 -9.01 9.01
N PRO A 33 -14.48 -7.92 9.43
CA PRO A 33 -15.90 -7.70 9.15
C PRO A 33 -16.11 -7.18 7.71
N LEU A 34 -15.67 -7.97 6.71
CA LEU A 34 -15.62 -7.61 5.29
C LEU A 34 -17.00 -7.37 4.66
N ASP A 35 -18.07 -7.86 5.28
CA ASP A 35 -19.44 -7.66 4.79
C ASP A 35 -19.99 -6.27 5.12
N VAL A 36 -19.48 -5.63 6.17
CA VAL A 36 -20.01 -4.37 6.70
C VAL A 36 -19.04 -3.19 6.55
N LYS A 37 -17.74 -3.43 6.45
CA LYS A 37 -16.73 -2.36 6.35
C LYS A 37 -15.97 -2.43 5.03
N PRO A 38 -15.68 -1.29 4.39
CA PRO A 38 -14.78 -1.23 3.25
C PRO A 38 -13.36 -1.67 3.62
N LEU A 39 -12.64 -2.22 2.64
CA LEU A 39 -11.29 -2.75 2.77
C LEU A 39 -10.26 -1.87 2.05
N LEU A 40 -9.11 -1.68 2.68
CA LEU A 40 -7.86 -1.19 2.08
C LEU A 40 -6.72 -2.14 2.47
N VAL A 41 -6.06 -2.76 1.50
CA VAL A 41 -4.82 -3.51 1.67
C VAL A 41 -3.70 -2.75 0.98
N MET A 42 -2.60 -2.50 1.68
CA MET A 42 -1.44 -1.80 1.15
C MET A 42 -0.18 -2.28 1.86
N GLY A 43 0.99 -1.83 1.43
CA GLY A 43 2.24 -2.15 2.12
C GLY A 43 3.42 -1.41 1.54
N GLN A 44 4.58 -1.60 2.16
CA GLN A 44 5.85 -1.14 1.63
C GLN A 44 6.27 -2.02 0.45
N ARG A 45 7.08 -1.43 -0.44
CA ARG A 45 7.76 -2.14 -1.52
C ARG A 45 9.23 -2.37 -1.19
N THR A 46 9.84 -3.30 -1.92
CA THR A 46 11.26 -3.57 -1.90
C THR A 46 11.90 -3.00 -3.15
N ASN A 47 12.76 -1.99 -3.00
CA ASN A 47 13.49 -1.41 -4.11
C ASN A 47 14.59 -2.37 -4.55
N VAL A 48 14.60 -2.72 -5.85
CA VAL A 48 15.67 -3.48 -6.48
C VAL A 48 16.21 -2.65 -7.65
N ARG A 49 17.52 -2.39 -7.65
CA ARG A 49 18.15 -1.49 -8.62
C ARG A 49 18.55 -2.24 -9.88
N TRP A 50 18.18 -1.82 -11.07
CA TRP A 50 18.53 -2.52 -12.32
C TRP A 50 18.02 -3.97 -12.33
N VAL A 51 16.70 -4.15 -12.21
CA VAL A 51 16.07 -5.44 -12.51
C VAL A 51 16.22 -5.70 -14.01
N ARG A 52 16.75 -6.87 -14.38
CA ARG A 52 16.91 -7.29 -15.77
C ARG A 52 15.67 -8.06 -16.24
N PRO A 53 15.32 -8.07 -17.53
CA PRO A 53 14.13 -8.78 -18.03
C PRO A 53 14.09 -10.26 -17.62
N GLU A 54 15.23 -10.93 -17.61
CA GLU A 54 15.45 -12.32 -17.23
C GLU A 54 15.31 -12.58 -15.72
N GLU A 55 15.26 -11.53 -14.89
CA GLU A 55 15.01 -11.62 -13.45
C GLU A 55 13.53 -11.46 -13.07
N THR A 56 12.62 -11.33 -14.06
CA THR A 56 11.20 -10.99 -13.81
C THR A 56 10.29 -12.20 -13.50
N SER A 57 10.80 -13.42 -13.55
CA SER A 57 10.06 -14.59 -13.05
C SER A 57 9.82 -14.49 -11.54
N PHE A 58 8.73 -15.06 -11.03
CA PHE A 58 8.38 -14.95 -9.59
C PHE A 58 9.48 -15.45 -8.64
N SER A 59 10.14 -16.56 -8.97
CA SER A 59 11.24 -17.10 -8.18
C SER A 59 12.47 -16.18 -8.21
N ASN A 60 12.79 -15.61 -9.37
CA ASN A 60 13.88 -14.63 -9.50
C ASN A 60 13.57 -13.33 -8.77
N LEU A 61 12.36 -12.79 -8.88
CA LEU A 61 11.93 -11.61 -8.12
C LEU A 61 12.06 -11.82 -6.61
N THR A 62 11.65 -12.99 -6.12
CA THR A 62 11.82 -13.37 -4.72
C THR A 62 13.30 -13.45 -4.33
N ARG A 63 14.14 -14.03 -5.18
CA ARG A 63 15.58 -14.18 -4.96
C ARG A 63 16.30 -12.83 -4.94
N ILE A 64 16.15 -12.01 -5.98
CA ILE A 64 16.83 -10.69 -6.08
C ILE A 64 16.36 -9.73 -5.00
N SER A 65 15.09 -9.82 -4.58
CA SER A 65 14.58 -9.01 -3.46
C SER A 65 15.28 -9.34 -2.15
N LYS A 66 15.69 -10.59 -1.94
CA LYS A 66 16.45 -11.00 -0.75
C LYS A 66 17.94 -10.69 -0.88
N GLU A 67 18.52 -10.92 -2.05
CA GLU A 67 19.96 -10.73 -2.29
C GLU A 67 20.37 -9.26 -2.30
N ARG A 68 19.57 -8.39 -2.94
CA ARG A 68 19.96 -7.00 -3.20
C ARG A 68 18.80 -5.99 -3.06
N GLY A 69 17.65 -6.44 -2.58
CA GLY A 69 16.50 -5.58 -2.33
C GLY A 69 16.65 -4.78 -1.04
N LYS A 70 16.05 -3.59 -1.03
CA LYS A 70 15.94 -2.75 0.17
C LYS A 70 14.49 -2.38 0.41
N LEU A 71 13.94 -2.80 1.55
CA LEU A 71 12.61 -2.40 1.97
C LEU A 71 12.56 -0.87 2.10
N THR A 72 11.58 -0.24 1.45
CA THR A 72 11.52 1.22 1.34
C THR A 72 10.87 1.89 2.56
N TRP A 73 10.70 3.21 2.52
CA TRP A 73 10.03 3.97 3.56
C TRP A 73 8.54 3.63 3.69
N VAL A 74 8.06 3.66 4.94
CA VAL A 74 6.66 3.42 5.32
C VAL A 74 5.64 4.33 4.64
N ASN A 75 6.05 5.52 4.18
CA ASN A 75 5.16 6.48 3.52
C ASN A 75 5.12 6.33 1.99
N ALA A 76 5.85 5.37 1.45
CA ALA A 76 6.04 5.17 0.03
C ALA A 76 5.19 3.96 -0.41
N ILE A 77 3.91 4.22 -0.60
CA ILE A 77 2.86 3.25 -0.95
C ILE A 77 2.64 3.35 -2.45
N ASP A 78 3.09 2.34 -3.19
CA ASP A 78 3.01 2.33 -4.67
C ASP A 78 2.00 1.30 -5.19
N TYR A 79 1.28 0.64 -4.28
CA TYR A 79 0.15 -0.21 -4.60
C TYR A 79 -0.87 -0.17 -3.48
N PHE A 80 -2.12 -0.41 -3.83
CA PHE A 80 -3.18 -0.68 -2.88
C PHE A 80 -4.28 -1.53 -3.52
N VAL A 81 -5.01 -2.26 -2.70
CA VAL A 81 -6.16 -3.07 -3.09
C VAL A 81 -7.34 -2.68 -2.22
N VAL A 82 -8.48 -2.45 -2.85
CA VAL A 82 -9.73 -2.12 -2.16
C VAL A 82 -10.83 -3.10 -2.57
N ASP A 83 -11.91 -3.13 -1.80
CA ASP A 83 -13.11 -3.82 -2.23
C ASP A 83 -14.10 -2.88 -2.94
N ARG A 84 -15.19 -3.46 -3.45
CA ARG A 84 -16.26 -2.71 -4.14
C ARG A 84 -16.98 -1.66 -3.30
N LYS A 85 -16.84 -1.70 -1.96
CA LYS A 85 -17.51 -0.76 -1.04
C LYS A 85 -16.68 0.51 -0.85
N PHE A 86 -15.48 0.58 -1.41
CA PHE A 86 -14.64 1.77 -1.31
C PHE A 86 -15.32 2.97 -1.99
N PRO A 87 -15.57 4.07 -1.26
CA PRO A 87 -16.37 5.17 -1.78
C PRO A 87 -15.50 6.13 -2.60
N TRP A 88 -15.21 5.76 -3.85
CA TRP A 88 -14.40 6.57 -4.77
C TRP A 88 -14.94 8.00 -4.96
N ILE A 89 -16.25 8.18 -4.82
CA ILE A 89 -16.92 9.49 -4.92
C ILE A 89 -16.53 10.47 -3.81
N ASP A 90 -16.03 9.98 -2.67
CA ASP A 90 -15.64 10.82 -1.54
C ASP A 90 -14.20 11.35 -1.67
N ILE A 91 -13.45 10.90 -2.68
CA ILE A 91 -12.08 11.32 -2.91
C ILE A 91 -12.11 12.69 -3.61
N PRO A 92 -11.44 13.73 -3.07
CA PRO A 92 -11.28 15.00 -3.78
C PRO A 92 -10.57 14.82 -5.12
N ASP A 93 -10.51 15.87 -5.94
CA ASP A 93 -9.81 15.87 -7.24
C ASP A 93 -8.27 15.81 -7.11
N LEU A 94 -7.77 14.78 -6.41
CA LEU A 94 -6.38 14.47 -6.22
C LEU A 94 -5.83 13.80 -7.47
N VAL A 95 -4.61 14.18 -7.83
CA VAL A 95 -3.92 13.61 -8.99
C VAL A 95 -3.11 12.40 -8.54
N ILE A 96 -3.39 11.24 -9.14
CA ILE A 96 -2.63 9.99 -8.95
C ILE A 96 -1.15 10.23 -9.26
N GLY A 97 -0.26 9.63 -8.46
CA GLY A 97 1.20 9.77 -8.60
C GLY A 97 1.77 11.10 -8.10
N ARG A 98 0.97 11.96 -7.46
CA ARG A 98 1.46 13.15 -6.74
C ARG A 98 1.58 12.87 -5.25
N VAL A 99 2.53 13.56 -4.62
CA VAL A 99 2.76 13.44 -3.17
C VAL A 99 1.44 13.69 -2.45
N TRP A 100 1.12 12.85 -1.47
CA TRP A 100 -0.11 12.83 -0.68
C TRP A 100 -1.27 11.99 -1.21
N TYR A 101 -1.29 11.50 -2.44
CA TYR A 101 -2.42 10.67 -2.91
C TYR A 101 -2.64 9.45 -2.00
N ASP A 102 -1.66 8.55 -1.93
CA ASP A 102 -1.81 7.26 -1.22
C ASP A 102 -1.91 7.45 0.30
N ASN A 103 -1.12 8.38 0.85
CA ASN A 103 -1.15 8.66 2.27
C ASN A 103 -2.46 9.33 2.71
N TRP A 104 -3.08 10.15 1.86
CA TRP A 104 -4.41 10.67 2.14
C TRP A 104 -5.45 9.55 2.12
N LEU A 105 -5.37 8.58 1.21
CA LEU A 105 -6.24 7.39 1.24
C LEU A 105 -6.11 6.62 2.55
N VAL A 106 -4.89 6.42 3.05
CA VAL A 106 -4.68 5.79 4.37
C VAL A 106 -5.32 6.62 5.47
N SER A 107 -5.10 7.94 5.47
CA SER A 107 -5.73 8.85 6.44
C SER A 107 -7.24 8.74 6.43
N TYR A 108 -7.84 8.83 5.25
CA TYR A 108 -9.28 8.73 5.00
C TYR A 108 -9.85 7.42 5.57
N CYS A 109 -9.23 6.29 5.23
CA CYS A 109 -9.70 4.97 5.66
C CYS A 109 -9.62 4.78 7.17
N ILE A 110 -8.52 5.23 7.81
CA ILE A 110 -8.37 5.12 9.27
C ILE A 110 -9.38 6.04 9.99
N GLN A 111 -9.59 7.28 9.53
CA GLN A 111 -10.59 8.18 10.12
C GLN A 111 -12.01 7.60 10.04
N ARG A 112 -12.32 6.89 8.96
CA ARG A 112 -13.62 6.23 8.76
C ARG A 112 -13.71 4.81 9.32
N ARG A 113 -12.69 4.35 10.04
CA ARG A 113 -12.65 3.02 10.66
C ARG A 113 -12.85 1.86 9.66
N PHE A 114 -12.34 2.03 8.44
CA PHE A 114 -12.29 0.96 7.43
C PHE A 114 -11.36 -0.16 7.90
N ILE A 115 -11.44 -1.31 7.23
CA ILE A 115 -10.46 -2.38 7.43
C ILE A 115 -9.19 -1.99 6.67
N VAL A 116 -8.16 -1.55 7.39
CA VAL A 116 -6.87 -1.18 6.80
C VAL A 116 -5.82 -2.23 7.17
N ILE A 117 -5.23 -2.86 6.16
CA ILE A 117 -4.28 -3.96 6.31
C ILE A 117 -2.92 -3.55 5.75
N ASP A 118 -1.88 -3.67 6.59
CA ASP A 118 -0.49 -3.70 6.14
C ASP A 118 -0.11 -5.13 5.72
N ALA A 119 0.11 -5.30 4.41
CA ALA A 119 0.49 -6.54 3.78
C ALA A 119 2.00 -6.71 3.58
N THR A 120 2.81 -5.75 4.03
CA THR A 120 4.27 -5.67 3.77
C THR A 120 5.01 -6.99 4.01
N LYS A 121 4.62 -7.73 5.06
CA LYS A 121 5.32 -8.96 5.43
C LYS A 121 5.05 -10.14 4.50
N THR A 122 3.87 -10.21 3.87
CA THR A 122 3.45 -11.40 3.12
C THR A 122 3.23 -11.15 1.65
N LEU A 123 3.16 -9.89 1.22
CA LEU A 123 3.00 -9.47 -0.16
C LEU A 123 4.28 -8.77 -0.61
N LEU A 124 5.02 -9.42 -1.50
CA LEU A 124 6.23 -8.86 -2.08
C LEU A 124 5.87 -7.98 -3.29
N ALA A 125 6.02 -6.67 -3.11
CA ALA A 125 6.00 -5.68 -4.18
C ALA A 125 7.44 -5.25 -4.49
N VAL A 126 7.96 -5.62 -5.66
CA VAL A 126 9.31 -5.27 -6.11
C VAL A 126 9.24 -3.99 -6.94
N HIS A 127 9.91 -2.94 -6.50
CA HIS A 127 10.00 -1.68 -7.24
C HIS A 127 11.29 -1.63 -8.03
N GLN A 128 11.13 -1.55 -9.36
CA GLN A 128 12.24 -1.49 -10.30
C GLN A 128 12.83 -0.08 -10.29
N THR A 129 14.05 0.07 -9.77
CA THR A 129 14.72 1.37 -9.69
C THR A 129 15.85 1.49 -10.71
N GLY A 130 15.89 2.61 -11.44
CA GLY A 130 16.91 2.92 -12.43
C GLY A 130 17.98 3.89 -11.91
N LYS A 131 18.41 4.82 -12.77
CA LYS A 131 19.46 5.81 -12.43
C LYS A 131 18.99 6.82 -11.39
N ALA A 132 17.78 7.35 -11.49
CA ALA A 132 17.28 8.33 -10.51
C ALA A 132 16.69 7.67 -9.25
N GLY A 133 16.73 6.35 -9.14
CA GLY A 133 16.43 5.62 -7.91
C GLY A 133 14.98 5.85 -7.45
N ILE A 134 14.82 6.50 -6.30
CA ILE A 134 13.52 6.82 -5.68
C ILE A 134 13.03 8.23 -6.01
N SER A 135 13.77 8.99 -6.82
CA SER A 135 13.56 10.42 -7.07
C SER A 135 12.86 10.72 -8.40
N GLU A 136 12.39 9.70 -9.13
CA GLU A 136 11.75 9.88 -10.45
C GLU A 136 10.50 10.80 -10.36
N GLY A 137 9.81 10.82 -9.21
CA GLY A 137 8.67 11.71 -8.97
C GLY A 137 9.00 13.08 -8.35
N SER A 138 10.21 13.29 -7.81
CA SER A 138 10.50 14.47 -6.96
C SER A 138 10.78 15.76 -7.72
N HIS A 139 10.99 15.67 -9.04
CA HIS A 139 11.38 16.78 -9.90
C HIS A 139 10.20 17.44 -10.62
N ARG A 140 8.98 16.89 -10.48
CA ARG A 140 7.82 17.46 -11.16
C ARG A 140 7.37 18.78 -10.49
N PRO A 141 7.16 19.88 -11.25
CA PRO A 141 6.73 21.16 -10.68
C PRO A 141 5.45 21.05 -9.84
N THR A 142 4.53 20.20 -10.27
CA THR A 142 3.21 20.00 -9.63
C THR A 142 3.20 18.93 -8.52
N LYS A 143 4.36 18.53 -7.98
CA LYS A 143 4.45 17.46 -6.96
C LYS A 143 3.61 17.70 -5.71
N TRP A 144 3.40 18.97 -5.34
CA TRP A 144 2.66 19.38 -4.15
C TRP A 144 1.19 19.74 -4.41
N TYR A 145 0.68 19.52 -5.63
CA TYR A 145 -0.70 19.86 -5.99
C TYR A 145 -1.72 19.28 -4.99
N ASN A 146 -1.66 17.97 -4.72
CA ASN A 146 -2.59 17.30 -3.80
C ASN A 146 -2.52 17.91 -2.39
N LEU A 147 -1.32 18.14 -1.86
CA LEU A 147 -1.17 18.77 -0.55
C LEU A 147 -1.84 20.16 -0.51
N ASN A 148 -1.63 20.96 -1.55
CA ASN A 148 -2.19 22.31 -1.62
C ASN A 148 -3.72 22.27 -1.71
N LEU A 149 -4.28 21.35 -2.52
CA LEU A 149 -5.72 21.13 -2.60
C LEU A 149 -6.30 20.69 -1.25
N LEU A 150 -5.69 19.68 -0.62
CA LEU A 150 -6.12 19.17 0.67
C LEU A 150 -6.09 20.22 1.79
N LYS A 151 -5.08 21.11 1.80
CA LYS A 151 -5.01 22.25 2.72
C LYS A 151 -6.16 23.23 2.49
N ARG A 152 -6.46 23.57 1.23
CA ARG A 152 -7.58 24.48 0.87
C ARG A 152 -8.93 23.89 1.31
N LEU A 153 -9.10 22.59 1.15
CA LEU A 153 -10.30 21.86 1.57
C LEU A 153 -10.34 21.57 3.08
N ARG A 154 -9.30 21.95 3.84
CA ARG A 154 -9.16 21.66 5.28
C ARG A 154 -9.26 20.15 5.61
N LEU A 155 -8.80 19.31 4.68
CA LEU A 155 -8.80 17.84 4.81
C LEU A 155 -7.47 17.27 5.33
N VAL A 156 -6.51 18.15 5.61
CA VAL A 156 -5.25 17.81 6.29
C VAL A 156 -5.14 18.68 7.53
N ASN A 157 -5.33 18.08 8.70
CA ASN A 157 -5.01 18.71 9.98
C ASN A 157 -3.55 18.41 10.38
N GLN A 158 -3.07 19.08 11.42
CA GLN A 158 -1.69 19.02 11.92
C GLN A 158 -1.19 17.59 12.25
N THR A 159 -2.09 16.60 12.42
CA THR A 159 -1.78 15.21 12.83
C THR A 159 -1.24 14.30 11.72
N GLY A 160 -1.12 14.81 10.50
CA GLY A 160 -0.07 14.37 9.58
C GLY A 160 -0.42 13.26 8.58
N ARG A 161 0.50 13.11 7.64
CA ARG A 161 0.52 12.12 6.56
C ARG A 161 0.53 10.71 7.17
N ARG A 162 -0.60 10.00 7.17
CA ARG A 162 -0.65 8.61 7.65
C ARG A 162 0.03 7.67 6.65
N ASP A 163 0.60 6.60 7.17
CA ASP A 163 1.47 5.70 6.43
C ASP A 163 1.17 4.24 6.79
N VAL A 164 1.95 3.32 6.25
CA VAL A 164 1.71 1.88 6.38
C VAL A 164 1.58 1.43 7.86
N ARG A 165 2.30 2.09 8.78
CA ARG A 165 2.28 1.78 10.22
C ARG A 165 0.96 2.14 10.92
N CYS A 166 0.11 2.92 10.27
CA CYS A 166 -1.21 3.25 10.80
C CYS A 166 -2.25 2.15 10.55
N ALA A 167 -1.92 1.08 9.82
CA ALA A 167 -2.81 -0.06 9.65
C ALA A 167 -2.95 -0.87 10.97
N PRO A 168 -4.17 -1.03 11.51
CA PRO A 168 -4.39 -1.82 12.70
C PRO A 168 -4.38 -3.33 12.43
N TRP A 169 -4.56 -3.76 11.18
CA TRP A 169 -4.44 -5.15 10.78
C TRP A 169 -3.15 -5.36 10.00
N VAL A 170 -2.47 -6.48 10.24
CA VAL A 170 -1.28 -6.85 9.48
C VAL A 170 -1.36 -8.30 9.06
N THR A 171 -0.84 -8.60 7.88
CA THR A 171 -0.57 -9.99 7.50
C THR A 171 0.80 -10.41 8.00
N SER A 172 0.96 -11.68 8.36
CA SER A 172 2.22 -12.23 8.85
C SER A 172 2.30 -13.73 8.57
N TYR A 173 3.50 -14.29 8.72
CA TYR A 173 3.72 -15.73 8.62
C TYR A 173 3.76 -16.40 9.99
N THR A 174 3.15 -17.57 10.10
CA THR A 174 3.40 -18.51 11.21
C THR A 174 4.81 -19.09 11.10
N ARG A 175 5.25 -19.87 12.10
CA ARG A 175 6.51 -20.63 12.03
C ARG A 175 6.55 -21.60 10.84
N THR A 176 5.39 -22.12 10.43
CA THR A 176 5.22 -23.03 9.30
C THR A 176 4.98 -22.31 7.97
N ARG A 177 5.22 -20.99 7.90
CA ARG A 177 5.03 -20.13 6.71
C ARG A 177 3.60 -20.05 6.17
N GLN A 178 2.61 -20.30 7.01
CA GLN A 178 1.21 -20.01 6.66
C GLN A 178 0.92 -18.53 6.91
N ILE A 179 0.20 -17.89 5.98
CA ILE A 179 -0.23 -16.50 6.14
C ILE A 179 -1.39 -16.44 7.13
N TYR A 180 -1.33 -15.53 8.08
CA TYR A 180 -2.43 -15.20 8.99
C TYR A 180 -2.54 -13.69 9.16
N ILE A 181 -3.67 -13.25 9.72
CA ILE A 181 -3.97 -11.83 9.97
C ILE A 181 -4.07 -11.63 11.47
N ARG A 182 -3.50 -10.53 11.96
CA ARG A 182 -3.58 -10.15 13.37
C ARG A 182 -3.80 -8.66 13.53
N TYR A 183 -4.43 -8.30 14.65
CA TYR A 183 -4.57 -6.92 15.06
C TYR A 183 -3.28 -6.45 15.75
N VAL A 184 -2.89 -5.19 15.53
CA VAL A 184 -1.71 -4.57 16.14
C VAL A 184 -2.06 -3.21 16.74
N ARG A 185 -1.35 -2.84 17.80
CA ARG A 185 -1.43 -1.50 18.35
C ARG A 185 -0.78 -0.52 17.38
N ILE A 186 -1.54 0.50 16.96
CA ILE A 186 -1.04 1.55 16.07
C ILE A 186 -0.42 2.71 16.86
N PRO A 187 0.51 3.48 16.25
CA PRO A 187 1.08 4.68 16.85
C PRO A 187 0.03 5.71 17.28
N LYS A 188 0.29 6.46 18.36
CA LYS A 188 -0.68 7.47 18.88
C LYS A 188 -1.06 8.51 17.83
N ASN A 189 -0.13 8.92 16.98
CA ASN A 189 -0.36 9.88 15.90
C ASN A 189 -1.27 9.33 14.77
N CYS A 190 -1.55 8.03 14.73
CA CYS A 190 -2.51 7.44 13.78
C CYS A 190 -3.95 7.50 14.30
N VAL A 191 -4.17 7.74 15.60
CA VAL A 191 -5.48 7.74 16.26
C VAL A 191 -6.11 9.13 16.33
N GLN A 192 -5.28 10.18 16.26
CA GLN A 192 -5.68 11.59 16.32
C GLN A 192 -6.19 12.12 14.98
#